data_AF-A0A7Y6XG92-F1
#
_entry.id   AF-A0A7Y6XG92-F1
#
_cell.length_a   1.000
_cell.length_b   1.000
_cell.length_c   1.000
_cell.angle_alpha   90.00
_cell.angle_beta   90.00
_cell.angle_gamma   90.00
#
_symmetry.space_group_name_H-M   'P 1'
#
loop_
_entity.id
_entity.type
_entity.pdbx_description
1 polymer ?
#
loop_
_entity_poly.entity_id
_entity_poly.type
_entity_poly.pdbx_seq_one_letter_code
_entity_poly.pdbx_strand_id
1 'polypeptide(L)'
;MAPHAGSRYSFSLGLRDEAGHLFLTERVPYGFQPHVDTRVHLVAEGDSLWGLAGRYFAPLPRACGFWWAIADFQPEPIIDATLELEAGRRVYIPSLRVLTDVILSEQRRRASE
;
A
#
# COMPACT_ATOMS: atom_id res chain seq x y z
N MET A 1 16.33 -12.37 5.35
CA MET A 1 15.25 -12.91 4.50
C MET A 1 14.85 -11.81 3.53
N ALA A 2 14.78 -12.10 2.22
CA ALA A 2 14.33 -11.10 1.26
C ALA A 2 12.83 -10.78 1.47
N PRO A 3 12.40 -9.52 1.31
CA PRO A 3 10.98 -9.19 1.37
C PRO A 3 10.23 -9.92 0.26
N HIS A 4 9.01 -10.33 0.54
CA HIS A 4 8.21 -10.98 -0.47
C HIS A 4 7.84 -10.03 -1.62
N ALA A 5 7.54 -10.58 -2.79
CA ALA A 5 7.03 -9.82 -3.94
C ALA A 5 5.83 -8.94 -3.56
N GLY A 6 5.87 -7.67 -3.99
CA GLY A 6 4.84 -6.68 -3.70
C GLY A 6 4.81 -6.16 -2.25
N SER A 7 5.80 -6.53 -1.42
CA SER A 7 5.93 -5.99 -0.07
C SER A 7 6.25 -4.49 -0.10
N ARG A 8 5.66 -3.74 0.84
CA ARG A 8 5.98 -2.32 1.07
C ARG A 8 7.47 -2.08 1.33
N TYR A 9 8.16 -3.06 1.94
CA TYR A 9 9.59 -2.98 2.25
C TYR A 9 10.49 -3.14 1.03
N SER A 10 9.94 -3.49 -0.14
CA SER A 10 10.71 -3.45 -1.39
C SER A 10 10.98 -2.03 -1.89
N PHE A 11 10.38 -1.01 -1.25
CA PHE A 11 10.58 0.42 -1.51
C PHE A 11 11.39 1.13 -0.43
N SER A 12 12.05 0.37 0.45
CA SER A 12 12.96 0.88 1.47
C SER A 12 14.41 0.58 1.06
N LEU A 13 15.35 1.45 1.44
CA LEU A 13 16.77 1.24 1.24
C LEU A 13 17.42 0.59 2.44
N GLY A 14 18.34 -0.34 2.18
CA GLY A 14 19.17 -0.96 3.19
C GLY A 14 20.38 -0.11 3.50
N LEU A 15 20.47 0.45 4.71
CA LEU A 15 21.62 1.19 5.19
C LEU A 15 22.36 0.38 6.26
N ARG A 16 23.68 0.44 6.25
CA ARG A 16 24.52 -0.13 7.32
C ARG A 16 25.11 0.97 8.16
N ASP A 17 25.05 0.80 9.47
CA ASP A 17 25.81 1.65 10.40
C ASP A 17 27.29 1.24 10.46
N GLU A 18 28.09 1.98 11.24
CA GLU A 18 29.52 1.69 11.43
C GLU A 18 29.77 0.32 12.10
N ALA A 19 28.81 -0.19 12.86
CA ALA A 19 28.86 -1.51 13.49
C ALA A 19 28.41 -2.66 12.55
N GLY A 20 27.96 -2.33 11.33
CA GLY A 20 27.51 -3.28 10.32
C GLY A 20 26.06 -3.73 10.46
N HIS A 21 25.26 -3.16 11.36
CA HIS A 21 23.83 -3.46 11.48
C HIS A 21 23.06 -2.94 10.27
N LEU A 22 22.09 -3.72 9.79
CA LEU A 22 21.25 -3.35 8.65
C LEU A 22 19.96 -2.69 9.13
N PHE A 23 19.71 -1.48 8.66
CA PHE A 23 18.47 -0.73 8.85
C PHE A 23 17.76 -0.55 7.52
N LEU A 24 16.44 -0.41 7.57
CA LEU A 24 15.64 -0.01 6.43
C LEU A 24 15.26 1.45 6.58
N THR A 25 15.43 2.23 5.52
CA THR A 25 14.87 3.59 5.48
C THR A 25 13.35 3.55 5.48
N GLU A 26 12.76 4.67 5.87
CA GLU A 26 11.38 4.94 5.51
C GLU A 26 11.21 4.88 3.99
N ARG A 27 10.07 4.34 3.57
CA ARG A 27 9.67 4.31 2.16
C ARG A 27 8.97 5.62 1.82
N VAL A 28 9.06 6.06 0.57
CA VAL A 28 8.22 7.15 0.08
C VAL A 28 6.84 6.60 -0.32
N PRO A 29 5.71 7.03 0.29
CA PRO A 29 4.38 6.61 -0.12
C PRO A 29 4.08 7.01 -1.57
N TYR A 30 3.25 6.23 -2.28
CA TYR A 30 2.79 6.64 -3.62
C TYR A 30 1.89 7.88 -3.54
N GLY A 31 1.11 8.00 -2.47
CA GLY A 31 0.15 9.08 -2.28
C GLY A 31 -1.10 8.91 -3.15
N PHE A 32 -2.04 9.83 -3.00
CA PHE A 32 -3.25 9.84 -3.82
C PHE A 32 -3.02 10.57 -5.14
N GLN A 33 -3.32 9.86 -6.22
CA GLN A 33 -3.40 10.40 -7.57
C GLN A 33 -4.64 9.78 -8.22
N PRO A 34 -5.62 10.58 -8.68
CA PRO A 34 -6.80 10.01 -9.31
C PRO A 34 -6.42 9.30 -10.61
N HIS A 35 -6.83 8.03 -10.74
CA HIS A 35 -6.76 7.27 -11.98
C HIS A 35 -8.18 7.08 -12.55
N VAL A 36 -8.29 6.89 -13.86
CA VAL A 36 -9.58 6.68 -14.54
C VAL A 36 -10.37 5.50 -13.96
N ASP A 37 -9.66 4.51 -13.44
CA ASP A 37 -10.19 3.28 -12.85
C ASP A 37 -10.06 3.24 -11.33
N THR A 38 -9.80 4.40 -10.68
CA THR A 38 -9.88 4.52 -9.22
C THR A 38 -11.29 4.20 -8.75
N ARG A 39 -11.40 3.26 -7.80
CA ARG A 39 -12.66 2.88 -7.19
C ARG A 39 -12.86 3.68 -5.90
N VAL A 40 -14.11 3.99 -5.59
CA VAL A 40 -14.49 4.61 -4.31
C VAL A 40 -15.33 3.61 -3.54
N HIS A 41 -14.86 3.23 -2.37
CA HIS A 41 -15.57 2.37 -1.44
C HIS A 41 -16.19 3.21 -0.33
N LEU A 42 -17.47 2.98 -0.01
CA LEU A 42 -18.08 3.51 1.20
C LEU A 42 -17.93 2.47 2.29
N VAL A 43 -17.22 2.84 3.35
CA VAL A 43 -16.95 1.95 4.49
C VAL A 43 -18.27 1.51 5.13
N ALA A 44 -18.44 0.21 5.28
CA ALA A 44 -19.45 -0.39 6.13
C ALA A 44 -18.86 -0.81 7.47
N GLU A 45 -19.72 -1.05 8.46
CA GLU A 45 -19.31 -1.58 9.76
C GLU A 45 -18.53 -2.90 9.60
N GLY A 46 -17.40 -3.00 10.30
CA GLY A 46 -16.51 -4.17 10.23
C GLY A 46 -15.57 -4.21 9.02
N ASP A 47 -15.65 -3.25 8.08
CA ASP A 47 -14.62 -3.12 7.05
C ASP A 47 -13.28 -2.71 7.69
N SER A 48 -12.20 -3.31 7.19
CA SER A 48 -10.83 -3.00 7.57
C SER A 48 -9.95 -2.92 6.33
N LEU A 49 -8.80 -2.27 6.40
CA LEU A 49 -7.90 -2.16 5.25
C LEU A 49 -7.45 -3.53 4.72
N TRP A 50 -7.25 -4.51 5.61
CA TRP A 50 -6.95 -5.89 5.21
C TRP A 50 -8.12 -6.56 4.50
N GLY A 51 -9.34 -6.41 5.03
CA GLY A 51 -10.55 -6.95 4.42
C GLY A 51 -10.82 -6.34 3.04
N LEU A 52 -10.67 -5.02 2.93
CA LEU A 52 -10.81 -4.30 1.66
C LEU A 52 -9.73 -4.72 0.65
N ALA A 53 -8.47 -4.85 1.07
CA ALA A 53 -7.41 -5.35 0.21
C ALA A 53 -7.68 -6.80 -0.24
N GLY A 54 -8.12 -7.66 0.67
CA GLY A 54 -8.55 -9.03 0.36
C GLY A 54 -9.67 -9.08 -0.67
N ARG A 55 -10.65 -8.18 -0.57
CA ARG A 55 -11.80 -8.09 -1.48
C ARG A 55 -11.41 -7.53 -2.85
N TYR A 56 -10.75 -6.38 -2.89
CA TYR A 56 -10.50 -5.65 -4.14
C TYR A 56 -9.28 -6.15 -4.91
N PHE A 57 -8.35 -6.84 -4.24
CA PHE A 57 -7.17 -7.44 -4.85
C PHE A 57 -7.21 -8.98 -4.84
N ALA A 58 -8.39 -9.58 -4.66
CA ALA A 58 -8.59 -11.03 -4.54
C ALA A 58 -7.82 -11.90 -5.57
N PRO A 59 -7.63 -11.49 -6.85
CA PRO A 59 -6.85 -12.27 -7.80
C PRO A 59 -5.34 -12.35 -7.50
N LEU A 60 -4.80 -11.47 -6.64
CA LEU A 60 -3.39 -11.43 -6.31
C LEU A 60 -3.04 -12.34 -5.12
N PRO A 61 -1.87 -13.00 -5.14
CA PRO A 61 -1.41 -13.75 -3.99
C PRO A 61 -1.21 -12.82 -2.79
N ARG A 62 -1.69 -13.25 -1.62
CA ARG A 62 -1.71 -12.45 -0.38
C ARG A 62 -2.39 -11.08 -0.57
N ALA A 63 -3.54 -11.06 -1.22
CA ALA A 63 -4.37 -9.86 -1.43
C ALA A 63 -4.45 -8.94 -0.19
N CYS A 64 -4.72 -9.50 0.99
CA CYS A 64 -4.79 -8.75 2.25
C CYS A 64 -3.49 -8.01 2.60
N GLY A 65 -2.34 -8.49 2.14
CA GLY A 65 -1.02 -7.89 2.37
C GLY A 65 -0.80 -6.57 1.62
N PHE A 66 -1.69 -6.20 0.71
CA PHE A 66 -1.66 -4.91 0.00
C PHE A 66 -2.49 -3.81 0.68
N TRP A 67 -2.93 -4.02 1.92
CA TRP A 67 -3.62 -3.00 2.73
C TRP A 67 -2.88 -1.65 2.74
N TRP A 68 -1.54 -1.69 2.74
CA TRP A 68 -0.70 -0.48 2.77
C TRP A 68 -0.85 0.37 1.52
N ALA A 69 -1.11 -0.25 0.38
CA ALA A 69 -1.33 0.47 -0.86
C ALA A 69 -2.66 1.23 -0.82
N ILE A 70 -3.68 0.69 -0.13
CA ILE A 70 -4.92 1.43 0.12
C ILE A 70 -4.66 2.57 1.10
N ALA A 71 -3.93 2.32 2.19
CA ALA A 71 -3.62 3.32 3.21
C ALA A 71 -2.90 4.56 2.64
N ASP A 72 -1.92 4.33 1.76
CA ASP A 72 -1.18 5.39 1.07
C ASP A 72 -1.99 6.11 0.00
N PHE A 73 -2.92 5.41 -0.65
CA PHE A 73 -3.69 5.91 -1.79
C PHE A 73 -4.93 6.68 -1.32
N GLN A 74 -4.77 7.56 -0.32
CA GLN A 74 -5.84 8.41 0.20
C GLN A 74 -5.47 9.89 0.07
N PRO A 75 -6.43 10.80 -0.21
CA PRO A 75 -6.17 12.24 -0.21
C PRO A 75 -5.56 12.71 1.10
N GLU A 76 -6.03 12.14 2.21
CA GLU A 76 -5.40 12.20 3.53
C GLU A 76 -4.93 10.78 3.89
N PRO A 77 -3.61 10.52 3.92
CA PRO A 77 -3.06 9.18 4.17
C PRO A 77 -3.55 8.57 5.48
N ILE A 78 -3.88 7.28 5.46
CA ILE A 78 -4.18 6.55 6.69
C ILE A 78 -2.86 6.08 7.30
N ILE A 79 -2.39 6.79 8.33
CA ILE A 79 -1.10 6.50 8.98
C ILE A 79 -1.17 5.24 9.84
N ASP A 80 -2.22 5.13 10.66
CA ASP A 80 -2.45 3.96 11.50
C ASP A 80 -3.54 3.09 10.87
N ALA A 81 -3.11 1.97 10.28
CA ALA A 81 -4.02 1.02 9.67
C ALA A 81 -4.78 0.16 10.68
N THR A 82 -4.39 0.15 11.95
CA THR A 82 -5.04 -0.65 13.00
C THR A 82 -6.28 0.02 13.57
N LEU A 83 -6.46 1.32 13.32
CA LEU A 83 -7.68 2.04 13.66
C LEU A 83 -8.85 1.57 12.81
N GLU A 84 -10.02 1.49 13.43
CA GLU A 84 -11.26 1.15 12.74
C GLU A 84 -11.59 2.21 11.69
N LEU A 85 -12.12 1.75 10.55
CA LEU A 85 -12.62 2.64 9.52
C LEU A 85 -14.02 3.12 9.91
N GLU A 86 -14.22 4.42 9.96
CA GLU A 86 -15.52 5.01 10.25
C GLU A 86 -16.54 4.68 9.15
N ALA A 87 -17.68 4.11 9.54
CA ALA A 87 -18.77 3.81 8.62
C ALA A 87 -19.23 5.08 7.87
N GLY A 88 -19.45 4.95 6.56
CA GLY A 88 -19.78 6.06 5.67
C GLY A 88 -18.56 6.83 5.14
N ARG A 89 -17.35 6.62 5.67
CA ARG A 89 -16.12 7.19 5.10
C ARG A 89 -15.91 6.70 3.67
N ARG A 90 -15.45 7.61 2.80
CA ARG A 90 -14.98 7.26 1.46
C ARG A 90 -13.53 6.80 1.54
N VAL A 91 -13.26 5.58 1.09
CA VAL A 91 -11.91 5.05 0.92
C VAL A 91 -11.64 4.86 -0.57
N TYR A 92 -10.55 5.45 -1.06
CA TYR A 92 -10.16 5.32 -2.45
C TYR A 92 -9.34 4.05 -2.63
N ILE A 93 -9.74 3.20 -3.56
CA ILE A 93 -9.09 1.92 -3.83
C ILE A 93 -8.43 2.00 -5.21
N PRO A 94 -7.10 1.81 -5.32
CA PRO A 94 -6.48 1.71 -6.62
C PRO A 94 -7.04 0.48 -7.35
N SER A 95 -7.14 0.53 -8.67
CA SER A 95 -7.51 -0.66 -9.44
C SER A 95 -6.39 -1.71 -9.36
N LEU A 96 -6.68 -2.95 -9.79
CA LEU A 96 -5.64 -3.97 -9.92
C LEU A 96 -4.49 -3.50 -10.81
N ARG A 97 -4.81 -2.87 -11.96
CA ARG A 97 -3.84 -2.29 -12.88
C ARG A 97 -2.99 -1.20 -12.21
N VAL A 98 -3.61 -0.28 -11.47
CA VAL A 98 -2.87 0.78 -10.75
C VAL A 98 -1.95 0.17 -9.69
N LEU A 99 -2.44 -0.82 -8.94
CA LEU A 99 -1.61 -1.52 -7.96
C LEU A 99 -0.40 -2.19 -8.63
N THR A 100 -0.60 -3.00 -9.66
CA THR A 100 0.47 -3.80 -10.28
C THR A 100 1.42 -2.97 -11.14
N ASP A 101 0.88 -2.07 -11.96
CA ASP A 101 1.63 -1.44 -13.05
C ASP A 101 2.19 -0.07 -12.66
N VAL A 102 1.67 0.53 -11.58
CA VAL A 102 2.07 1.87 -11.13
C VAL A 102 2.69 1.81 -9.73
N ILE A 103 1.91 1.40 -8.73
CA ILE A 103 2.35 1.40 -7.32
C ILE A 103 3.48 0.39 -7.11
N LEU A 104 3.34 -0.82 -7.66
CA LEU A 104 4.32 -1.90 -7.54
C LEU A 104 5.41 -1.89 -8.63
N SER A 105 5.38 -0.91 -9.54
CA SER A 105 6.27 -0.89 -10.71
C SER A 105 7.75 -0.85 -10.34
N GLU A 106 8.57 -1.53 -11.16
CA GLU A 106 10.03 -1.47 -11.03
C GLU A 106 10.56 -0.05 -11.29
N GLN A 107 9.89 0.73 -12.16
CA GLN A 107 10.22 2.13 -12.37
C GLN A 107 10.12 2.92 -11.07
N ARG A 108 9.03 2.74 -10.31
CA ARG A 108 8.88 3.38 -9.00
C ARG A 108 9.87 2.85 -7.97
N ARG A 109 10.18 1.55 -8.00
CA ARG A 109 11.18 0.97 -7.09
C ARG A 109 12.54 1.62 -7.27
N ARG A 110 13.01 1.72 -8.53
CA ARG A 110 14.29 2.37 -8.88
C ARG A 110 14.33 3.85 -8.58
N ALA A 111 13.20 4.55 -8.66
CA ALA A 111 13.12 5.96 -8.26
C ALA A 111 13.21 6.16 -6.73
N SER A 112 13.10 5.09 -5.95
CA SER A 112 13.25 5.09 -4.49
C SER A 112 14.65 4.66 -4.03
N GLU A 113 15.55 4.32 -4.97
CA GLU A 113 16.98 4.00 -4.78
C GLU A 113 17.86 5.24 -4.85
#